data_AF-Q9CZJ6-F1
#
_entry.id   AF-Q9CZJ6-F1
#
_cell.length_a   1.000
_cell.length_b   1.000
_cell.length_c   1.000
_cell.angle_alpha   90.00
_cell.angle_beta   90.00
_cell.angle_gamma   90.00
#
_symmetry.space_group_name_H-M   'P 1'
#
loop_
_entity.id
_entity.type
_entity.pdbx_description
1 polymer ?
#
loop_
_entity_poly.entity_id
_entity_poly.type
_entity_poly.pdbx_seq_one_letter_code
_entity_poly.pdbx_strand_id
1 'polypeptide(L)'
;MSSESPLLEKRLSEDSSRYLRLQKWANMSSADALGLEKERPEEKAAAAENPLVFLCARCRRPLGDSLTWVASQEDTNCILLRSVSCNVSVDKEPKLSKCRDEDGCILEALYCTGCSLSLGYVYRCTPKNLDYKRDLFCLSVEAVESYTLGSSEKQIVSEDKELFNLESRVEIEKSIKQMEEVLTALQKKLREVESKLSLASRGS
;
A
#
# COMPACT_ATOMS: atom_id res chain seq x y z
N MET A 1 -21.16 14.89 26.29
CA MET A 1 -21.68 14.85 24.91
C MET A 1 -20.48 14.59 24.00
N SER A 2 -20.55 13.49 23.26
CA SER A 2 -19.41 12.77 22.68
C SER A 2 -18.65 13.56 21.61
N SER A 3 -17.34 13.65 21.76
CA SER A 3 -16.41 14.28 20.81
C SER A 3 -15.89 13.24 19.79
N GLU A 4 -16.77 12.75 18.90
CA GLU A 4 -16.38 11.81 17.82
C GLU A 4 -16.26 12.46 16.43
N SER A 5 -16.56 13.76 16.30
CA SER A 5 -16.67 14.45 15.01
C SER A 5 -15.41 14.44 14.12
N PRO A 6 -14.17 14.67 14.63
CA PRO A 6 -13.03 14.83 13.73
C PRO A 6 -12.54 13.51 13.11
N LEU A 7 -12.84 12.35 13.72
CA LEU A 7 -12.48 11.05 13.14
C LEU A 7 -13.47 10.63 12.05
N LEU A 8 -14.75 10.94 12.24
CA LEU A 8 -15.81 10.62 11.30
C LEU A 8 -15.66 11.46 10.03
N GLU A 9 -15.37 12.75 10.16
CA GLU A 9 -15.15 13.65 9.03
C GLU A 9 -13.90 13.25 8.20
N LYS A 10 -12.82 12.83 8.87
CA LYS A 10 -11.64 12.26 8.19
C LYS A 10 -11.98 11.00 7.41
N ARG A 11 -12.75 10.08 7.99
CA ARG A 11 -13.19 8.86 7.28
C ARG A 11 -14.03 9.18 6.06
N LEU A 12 -14.98 10.12 6.17
CA LEU A 12 -15.81 10.54 5.03
C LEU A 12 -15.00 11.21 3.92
N SER A 13 -14.00 12.04 4.28
CA SER A 13 -13.12 12.68 3.30
C SER A 13 -12.20 11.68 2.59
N GLU A 14 -11.67 10.70 3.35
CA GLU A 14 -10.94 9.57 2.77
C GLU A 14 -11.84 8.74 1.85
N ASP A 15 -13.08 8.45 2.23
CA ASP A 15 -14.03 7.69 1.39
C ASP A 15 -14.39 8.44 0.10
N SER A 16 -14.58 9.76 0.15
CA SER A 16 -14.85 10.57 -1.05
C SER A 16 -13.68 10.57 -2.03
N SER A 17 -12.45 10.73 -1.52
CA SER A 17 -11.25 10.69 -2.36
C SER A 17 -10.96 9.28 -2.88
N ARG A 18 -11.32 8.23 -2.13
CA ARG A 18 -11.26 6.82 -2.57
C ARG A 18 -12.21 6.54 -3.72
N TYR A 19 -13.48 6.92 -3.59
CA TYR A 19 -14.49 6.77 -4.65
C TYR A 19 -14.04 7.48 -5.94
N LEU A 20 -13.52 8.70 -5.81
CA LEU A 20 -13.02 9.46 -6.95
C LEU A 20 -11.83 8.79 -7.64
N ARG A 21 -10.90 8.17 -6.89
CA ARG A 21 -9.78 7.42 -7.48
C ARG A 21 -10.26 6.19 -8.24
N LEU A 22 -11.19 5.43 -7.69
CA LEU A 22 -11.78 4.28 -8.38
C LEU A 22 -12.54 4.69 -9.64
N GLN A 23 -13.33 5.77 -9.57
CA GLN A 23 -14.05 6.30 -10.72
C GLN A 23 -13.11 6.86 -11.80
N LYS A 24 -12.07 7.59 -11.39
CA LYS A 24 -11.05 8.09 -12.32
C LYS A 24 -10.40 6.93 -13.09
N TRP A 25 -10.08 5.85 -12.40
CA TRP A 25 -9.46 4.67 -13.01
C TRP A 25 -10.43 3.89 -13.91
N ALA A 26 -11.68 3.74 -13.47
CA ALA A 26 -12.77 3.17 -14.26
C ALA A 26 -12.89 3.84 -15.63
N ASN A 27 -12.88 5.18 -15.64
CA ASN A 27 -12.97 5.98 -16.85
C ASN A 27 -11.75 5.84 -17.78
N MET A 28 -10.60 5.44 -17.25
CA MET A 28 -9.39 5.26 -18.05
C MET A 28 -9.41 3.98 -18.89
N SER A 29 -10.15 2.95 -18.46
CA SER A 29 -10.24 1.69 -19.22
C SER A 29 -11.26 1.74 -20.35
N SER A 30 -12.14 2.76 -20.41
CA SER A 30 -13.16 2.90 -21.45
C SER A 30 -12.66 3.61 -22.73
N ALA A 31 -11.38 3.99 -22.80
CA ALA A 31 -10.83 4.70 -23.96
C ALA A 31 -10.62 3.81 -25.20
N ASP A 32 -10.73 2.48 -25.08
CA ASP A 32 -10.54 1.56 -26.21
C ASP A 32 -11.87 1.00 -26.73
N ALA A 33 -12.75 1.86 -27.26
CA ALA A 33 -13.99 1.38 -27.89
C ALA A 33 -14.54 2.28 -29.00
N LEU A 34 -13.72 3.02 -29.76
CA LEU A 34 -14.16 3.57 -31.04
C LEU A 34 -13.01 3.53 -32.05
N GLY A 35 -13.06 2.55 -32.94
CA GLY A 35 -12.20 2.47 -34.12
C GLY A 35 -12.43 3.67 -35.03
N LEU A 36 -11.56 4.65 -34.94
CA LEU A 36 -11.36 5.68 -35.95
C LEU A 36 -9.88 5.65 -36.34
N GLU A 37 -9.66 5.05 -37.50
CA GLU A 37 -8.41 5.08 -38.24
C GLU A 37 -7.90 6.53 -38.39
N LYS A 38 -6.58 6.66 -38.27
CA LYS A 38 -5.74 7.73 -38.82
C LYS A 38 -5.48 8.93 -37.90
N GLU A 39 -4.33 8.86 -37.23
CA GLU A 39 -3.16 9.74 -37.39
C GLU A 39 -2.32 9.60 -36.14
N ARG A 40 -1.21 8.85 -36.25
CA ARG A 40 -0.25 8.47 -35.20
C ARG A 40 0.18 9.69 -34.37
N PRO A 41 -0.36 9.93 -33.15
CA PRO A 41 0.22 10.87 -32.22
C PRO A 41 1.04 10.04 -31.23
N GLU A 42 2.34 10.25 -31.28
CA GLU A 42 3.31 10.04 -30.21
C GLU A 42 2.83 9.15 -29.07
N GLU A 43 3.41 7.95 -29.04
CA GLU A 43 3.50 7.04 -27.91
C GLU A 43 3.91 7.81 -26.64
N LYS A 44 2.97 8.56 -26.06
CA LYS A 44 2.89 8.82 -24.63
C LYS A 44 2.74 7.43 -24.09
N ALA A 45 3.88 6.79 -23.82
CA ALA A 45 4.00 5.58 -23.05
C ALA A 45 2.95 5.73 -21.96
N ALA A 46 1.81 5.05 -22.14
CA ALA A 46 0.67 5.17 -21.25
C ALA A 46 1.27 4.74 -19.93
N ALA A 47 1.57 5.73 -19.07
CA ALA A 47 2.42 5.54 -17.92
C ALA A 47 1.77 4.40 -17.18
N ALA A 48 2.39 3.21 -17.22
CA ALA A 48 1.70 1.98 -16.90
C ALA A 48 1.29 2.11 -15.45
N GLU A 49 0.01 2.43 -15.21
CA GLU A 49 -0.41 2.81 -13.88
C GLU A 49 -0.21 1.59 -13.01
N ASN A 50 0.41 1.82 -11.85
CA ASN A 50 0.77 0.71 -11.00
C ASN A 50 -0.49 -0.09 -10.62
N PRO A 51 -0.41 -1.43 -10.58
CA PRO A 51 -1.56 -2.26 -10.32
C PRO A 51 -2.20 -1.97 -8.96
N LEU A 52 -3.53 -1.98 -8.93
CA LEU A 52 -4.31 -1.90 -7.70
C LEU A 52 -4.51 -3.31 -7.13
N VAL A 53 -4.30 -3.46 -5.83
CA VAL A 53 -4.72 -4.64 -5.07
C VAL A 53 -6.03 -4.32 -4.39
N PHE A 54 -7.03 -5.16 -4.61
CA PHE A 54 -8.33 -5.09 -3.96
C PHE A 54 -8.29 -5.89 -2.66
N LEU A 55 -8.67 -5.27 -1.56
CA LEU A 55 -8.61 -5.81 -0.21
C LEU A 55 -10.03 -5.87 0.37
N CYS A 56 -10.33 -6.86 1.20
CA CYS A 56 -11.59 -6.87 1.95
C CYS A 56 -11.67 -5.65 2.87
N ALA A 57 -12.74 -4.85 2.75
CA ALA A 57 -12.90 -3.65 3.56
C ALA A 57 -12.88 -3.92 5.08
N ARG A 58 -13.31 -5.12 5.51
CA ARG A 58 -13.35 -5.50 6.93
C ARG A 58 -12.03 -6.06 7.45
N CYS A 59 -11.41 -7.02 6.75
CA CYS A 59 -10.24 -7.77 7.27
C CYS A 59 -8.95 -7.58 6.47
N ARG A 60 -8.97 -6.73 5.44
CA ARG A 60 -7.83 -6.37 4.57
C ARG A 60 -7.16 -7.54 3.83
N ARG A 61 -7.79 -8.72 3.78
CA ARG A 61 -7.31 -9.82 2.95
C ARG A 61 -7.39 -9.46 1.47
N PRO A 62 -6.35 -9.73 0.66
CA PRO A 62 -6.38 -9.52 -0.79
C PRO A 62 -7.47 -10.38 -1.44
N LEU A 63 -8.33 -9.75 -2.24
CA LEU A 63 -9.45 -10.36 -2.95
C LEU A 63 -9.16 -10.51 -4.44
N GLY A 64 -8.27 -9.70 -5.00
CA GLY A 64 -7.90 -9.68 -6.40
C GLY A 64 -7.10 -8.43 -6.71
N ASP A 65 -6.92 -8.14 -7.99
CA ASP A 65 -6.16 -6.99 -8.45
C ASP A 65 -6.63 -6.50 -9.83
N SER A 66 -6.18 -5.32 -10.22
CA SER A 66 -6.58 -4.66 -11.46
C SER A 66 -6.01 -5.32 -12.72
N LEU A 67 -5.08 -6.28 -12.62
CA LEU A 67 -4.56 -6.97 -13.81
C LEU A 67 -5.63 -7.85 -14.46
N THR A 68 -6.69 -8.19 -13.72
CA THR A 68 -7.81 -8.99 -14.21
C THR A 68 -9.12 -8.21 -14.31
N TRP A 69 -9.07 -6.89 -14.17
CA TRP A 69 -10.19 -5.99 -14.36
C TRP A 69 -10.73 -6.08 -15.80
N VAL A 70 -12.05 -6.07 -15.93
CA VAL A 70 -12.77 -6.06 -17.20
C VAL A 70 -13.50 -4.74 -17.41
N ALA A 71 -14.32 -4.35 -16.45
CA ALA A 71 -15.11 -3.12 -16.51
C ALA A 71 -15.55 -2.67 -15.11
N SER A 72 -15.84 -1.38 -14.97
CA SER A 72 -16.63 -0.84 -13.86
C SER A 72 -18.08 -0.73 -14.29
N GLN A 73 -19.00 -0.97 -13.37
CA GLN A 73 -20.41 -0.67 -13.56
C GLN A 73 -20.82 0.46 -12.62
N GLU A 74 -21.10 1.63 -13.20
CA GLU A 74 -21.48 2.82 -12.42
C GLU A 74 -22.79 2.61 -11.66
N ASP A 75 -23.80 1.98 -12.30
CA ASP A 75 -25.14 1.81 -11.74
C ASP A 75 -25.18 0.93 -10.48
N THR A 76 -24.31 -0.09 -10.41
CA THR A 76 -24.26 -1.04 -9.30
C THR A 76 -23.11 -0.77 -8.34
N ASN A 77 -22.26 0.23 -8.63
CA ASN A 77 -21.06 0.54 -7.88
C ASN A 77 -20.19 -0.71 -7.63
N CYS A 78 -19.93 -1.44 -8.72
CA CYS A 78 -19.18 -2.69 -8.69
C CYS A 78 -18.05 -2.70 -9.72
N ILE A 79 -17.02 -3.48 -9.42
CA ILE A 79 -15.92 -3.80 -10.33
C ILE A 79 -16.06 -5.24 -10.83
N LEU A 80 -15.88 -5.44 -12.14
CA LEU A 80 -15.92 -6.75 -12.79
C LEU A 80 -14.50 -7.27 -13.02
N LEU A 81 -14.19 -8.43 -12.45
CA LEU A 81 -12.90 -9.11 -12.56
C LEU A 81 -13.06 -10.48 -13.22
N ARG A 82 -12.09 -10.88 -14.06
CA ARG A 82 -12.01 -12.25 -14.60
C ARG A 82 -11.63 -13.28 -13.54
N SER A 83 -10.88 -12.88 -12.52
CA SER A 83 -10.43 -13.77 -11.46
C SER A 83 -10.34 -13.05 -10.12
N VAL A 84 -10.47 -13.84 -9.06
CA VAL A 84 -10.29 -13.41 -7.66
C VAL A 84 -9.34 -14.36 -6.95
N SER A 85 -8.80 -13.94 -5.82
CA SER A 85 -7.91 -14.75 -5.01
C SER A 85 -8.67 -15.88 -4.30
N CYS A 86 -7.93 -16.84 -3.73
CA CYS A 86 -8.49 -17.89 -2.87
C CYS A 86 -9.15 -17.36 -1.58
N ASN A 87 -9.04 -16.05 -1.31
CA ASN A 87 -9.68 -15.44 -0.15
C ASN A 87 -11.15 -15.11 -0.41
N VAL A 88 -11.64 -15.30 -1.63
CA VAL A 88 -13.05 -15.20 -2.01
C VAL A 88 -13.65 -16.60 -2.10
N SER A 89 -14.78 -16.79 -1.44
CA SER A 89 -15.59 -18.01 -1.51
C SER A 89 -16.89 -17.71 -2.25
N VAL A 90 -17.38 -18.70 -3.01
CA VAL A 90 -18.64 -18.62 -3.76
C VAL A 90 -19.67 -19.49 -3.05
N ASP A 91 -20.79 -18.87 -2.69
CA ASP A 91 -21.96 -19.57 -2.20
C ASP A 91 -22.71 -20.19 -3.38
N LYS A 92 -22.82 -21.51 -3.37
CA LYS A 92 -23.42 -22.31 -4.45
C LYS A 92 -24.94 -22.22 -4.48
N GLU A 93 -25.56 -21.49 -3.56
CA GLU A 93 -26.99 -21.21 -3.60
C GLU A 93 -27.30 -20.07 -4.61
N PRO A 94 -27.86 -20.38 -5.79
CA PRO A 94 -28.13 -19.37 -6.82
C PRO A 94 -29.30 -18.46 -6.40
N LYS A 95 -29.19 -17.17 -6.74
CA LYS A 95 -30.18 -16.13 -6.45
C LYS A 95 -30.49 -15.35 -7.73
N LEU A 96 -31.75 -14.97 -7.92
CA LEU A 96 -32.12 -14.09 -9.02
C LEU A 96 -31.70 -12.66 -8.71
N SER A 97 -31.16 -11.94 -9.72
CA SER A 97 -30.92 -10.51 -9.57
C SER A 97 -32.22 -9.77 -9.30
N LYS A 98 -32.15 -8.75 -8.45
CA LYS A 98 -33.27 -7.84 -8.14
C LYS A 98 -33.00 -6.43 -8.69
N CYS A 99 -31.87 -6.23 -9.34
CA CYS A 99 -31.50 -4.96 -9.94
C CYS A 99 -32.31 -4.72 -11.21
N ARG A 100 -32.65 -3.46 -11.47
CA ARG A 100 -33.26 -3.05 -12.73
C ARG A 100 -32.32 -3.39 -13.88
N ASP A 101 -32.89 -3.79 -15.02
CA ASP A 101 -32.16 -4.15 -16.24
C ASP A 101 -31.27 -5.41 -16.14
N GLU A 102 -31.37 -6.15 -15.03
CA GLU A 102 -30.72 -7.45 -14.83
C GLU A 102 -31.72 -8.61 -14.71
N ASP A 103 -32.93 -8.40 -15.24
CA ASP A 103 -33.98 -9.42 -15.26
C ASP A 103 -33.50 -10.67 -16.00
N GLY A 104 -33.67 -11.82 -15.34
CA GLY A 104 -33.21 -13.12 -15.84
C GLY A 104 -31.76 -13.47 -15.48
N CYS A 105 -31.03 -12.59 -14.78
CA CYS A 105 -29.70 -12.94 -14.26
C CYS A 105 -29.80 -13.89 -13.06
N ILE A 106 -28.96 -14.94 -13.08
CA ILE A 106 -28.73 -15.83 -11.94
C ILE A 106 -27.35 -15.53 -11.36
N LEU A 107 -27.32 -15.26 -10.07
CA LEU A 107 -26.17 -14.79 -9.31
C LEU A 107 -25.80 -15.80 -8.21
N GLU A 108 -24.52 -16.00 -7.96
CA GLU A 108 -24.02 -16.69 -6.77
C GLU A 108 -23.29 -15.66 -5.88
N ALA A 109 -23.54 -15.70 -4.57
CA ALA A 109 -22.99 -14.71 -3.65
C ALA A 109 -21.50 -14.96 -3.35
N LEU A 110 -20.73 -13.87 -3.22
CA LEU A 110 -19.31 -13.91 -2.89
C LEU A 110 -19.08 -13.50 -1.45
N TYR A 111 -18.23 -14.24 -0.74
CA TYR A 111 -17.89 -13.97 0.65
C TYR A 111 -16.39 -13.99 0.89
N CYS A 112 -15.93 -13.10 1.77
CA CYS A 112 -14.57 -13.16 2.26
C CYS A 112 -14.39 -14.38 3.18
N THR A 113 -13.45 -15.26 2.84
CA THR A 113 -13.10 -16.45 3.64
C THR A 113 -12.57 -16.13 5.04
N GLY A 114 -12.10 -14.89 5.27
CA GLY A 114 -11.54 -14.48 6.55
C GLY A 114 -12.54 -13.94 7.57
N CYS A 115 -13.57 -13.25 7.10
CA CYS A 115 -14.50 -12.51 7.99
C CYS A 115 -15.97 -12.60 7.57
N SER A 116 -16.25 -13.42 6.54
CA SER A 116 -17.58 -13.69 5.99
C SER A 116 -18.34 -12.44 5.50
N LEU A 117 -17.63 -11.33 5.26
CA LEU A 117 -18.22 -10.15 4.64
C LEU A 117 -18.73 -10.51 3.24
N SER A 118 -19.96 -10.12 2.91
CA SER A 118 -20.50 -10.20 1.55
C SER A 118 -19.72 -9.25 0.64
N LEU A 119 -19.11 -9.79 -0.40
CA LEU A 119 -18.23 -9.05 -1.32
C LEU A 119 -18.94 -8.64 -2.60
N GLY A 120 -20.01 -9.33 -2.98
CA GLY A 120 -20.71 -9.13 -4.25
C GLY A 120 -21.20 -10.46 -4.81
N TYR A 121 -21.11 -10.64 -6.13
CA TYR A 121 -21.71 -11.78 -6.83
C TYR A 121 -20.87 -12.25 -8.02
N VAL A 122 -21.08 -13.49 -8.47
CA VAL A 122 -20.66 -13.94 -9.81
C VAL A 122 -21.90 -14.19 -10.66
N TYR A 123 -21.90 -13.70 -11.89
CA TYR A 123 -23.00 -13.92 -12.84
C TYR A 123 -22.87 -15.30 -13.48
N ARG A 124 -23.85 -16.18 -13.27
CA ARG A 124 -23.88 -17.52 -13.87
C ARG A 124 -24.72 -17.60 -15.13
N CYS A 125 -25.92 -17.01 -15.06
CA CYS A 125 -26.78 -16.89 -16.23
C CYS A 125 -27.06 -15.42 -16.47
N THR A 126 -27.05 -15.02 -17.73
CA THR A 126 -27.29 -13.65 -18.17
C THR A 126 -28.12 -13.67 -19.45
N PRO A 127 -29.04 -12.70 -19.63
CA PRO A 127 -29.68 -12.47 -20.92
C PRO A 127 -28.66 -11.94 -21.94
N LYS A 128 -29.00 -12.03 -23.24
CA LYS A 128 -28.09 -11.69 -24.35
C LYS A 128 -27.42 -10.31 -24.25
N ASN A 129 -28.15 -9.31 -23.74
CA ASN A 129 -27.64 -7.96 -23.56
C ASN A 129 -26.63 -7.82 -22.41
N LEU A 130 -26.51 -8.83 -21.54
CA LEU A 130 -25.59 -8.89 -20.42
C LEU A 130 -24.60 -10.07 -20.54
N ASP A 131 -24.45 -10.65 -21.74
CA ASP A 131 -23.51 -11.75 -21.99
C ASP A 131 -22.07 -11.41 -21.58
N TYR A 132 -21.68 -10.14 -21.72
CA TYR A 132 -20.35 -9.66 -21.32
C TYR A 132 -20.08 -9.75 -19.80
N LYS A 133 -21.11 -9.88 -18.97
CA LYS A 133 -20.97 -10.08 -17.50
C LYS A 133 -20.84 -11.54 -17.11
N ARG A 134 -21.18 -12.47 -18.00
CA ARG A 134 -21.25 -13.91 -17.69
C ARG A 134 -19.90 -14.41 -17.20
N ASP A 135 -19.94 -15.19 -16.12
CA ASP A 135 -18.79 -15.78 -15.44
C ASP A 135 -17.74 -14.76 -14.95
N LEU A 136 -18.14 -13.49 -14.78
CA LEU A 136 -17.30 -12.47 -14.14
C LEU A 136 -17.65 -12.30 -12.67
N PHE A 137 -16.62 -12.07 -11.86
CA PHE A 137 -16.76 -11.69 -10.46
C PHE A 137 -17.08 -10.21 -10.36
N CYS A 138 -18.19 -9.89 -9.73
CA CYS A 138 -18.69 -8.56 -9.48
C CYS A 138 -18.48 -8.22 -8.01
N LEU A 139 -17.44 -7.45 -7.70
CA LEU A 139 -17.16 -7.01 -6.34
C LEU A 139 -17.77 -5.63 -6.10
N SER A 140 -18.54 -5.50 -5.03
CA SER A 140 -19.08 -4.22 -4.59
C SER A 140 -17.95 -3.32 -4.10
N VAL A 141 -17.93 -2.08 -4.57
CA VAL A 141 -16.96 -1.06 -4.16
C VAL A 141 -17.04 -0.80 -2.65
N GLU A 142 -18.21 -0.93 -2.03
CA GLU A 142 -18.38 -0.78 -0.58
C GLU A 142 -17.72 -1.89 0.24
N ALA A 143 -17.55 -3.08 -0.35
CA ALA A 143 -16.95 -4.24 0.30
C ALA A 143 -15.43 -4.33 0.08
N VAL A 144 -14.86 -3.41 -0.69
CA VAL A 144 -13.49 -3.45 -1.18
C VAL A 144 -12.73 -2.16 -0.84
N GLU A 145 -11.50 -2.31 -0.33
CA GLU A 145 -10.50 -1.26 -0.32
C GLU A 145 -9.46 -1.48 -1.42
N SER A 146 -8.77 -0.43 -1.86
CA SER A 146 -7.74 -0.52 -2.88
C SER A 146 -6.40 0.02 -2.40
N TYR A 147 -5.32 -0.65 -2.81
CA TYR A 147 -3.95 -0.22 -2.58
C TYR A 147 -3.17 -0.25 -3.90
N THR A 148 -2.62 0.89 -4.30
CA THR A 148 -1.76 0.97 -5.49
C THR A 148 -0.39 0.42 -5.17
N LEU A 149 0.00 -0.67 -5.83
CA LEU A 149 1.34 -1.24 -5.69
C LEU A 149 2.40 -0.22 -6.10
N GLY A 150 3.59 -0.26 -5.50
CA GLY A 150 4.67 0.68 -5.83
C GLY A 150 4.41 2.15 -5.50
N SER A 151 3.31 2.50 -4.82
CA SER A 151 3.00 3.88 -4.41
C SER A 151 3.69 4.33 -3.11
N SER A 152 4.61 3.53 -2.56
CA SER A 152 5.30 3.85 -1.31
C SER A 152 6.29 5.01 -1.50
N GLU A 153 5.98 6.17 -0.92
CA GLU A 153 6.85 7.37 -0.98
C GLU A 153 7.94 7.35 0.09
N LYS A 154 7.69 6.71 1.24
CA LYS A 154 8.62 6.66 2.36
C LYS A 154 9.76 5.70 2.05
N GLN A 155 10.83 6.24 1.49
CA GLN A 155 12.12 5.56 1.47
C GLN A 155 12.80 5.77 2.82
N ILE A 156 13.51 4.75 3.29
CA ILE A 156 14.52 4.95 4.32
C ILE A 156 15.60 5.80 3.65
N VAL A 157 15.50 7.12 3.80
CA VAL A 157 16.61 8.01 3.49
C VAL A 157 17.62 7.71 4.57
N SER A 158 18.75 7.14 4.17
CA SER A 158 19.92 7.12 5.03
C SER A 158 20.27 8.56 5.33
N GLU A 159 19.84 9.08 6.48
CA GLU A 159 20.42 10.29 7.07
C GLU A 159 21.88 10.01 7.51
N ASP A 160 22.35 8.78 7.30
CA ASP A 160 23.65 8.26 7.70
C ASP A 160 24.82 8.58 6.76
N LYS A 161 24.82 9.71 6.05
CA LYS A 161 26.13 10.15 5.52
C LYS A 161 27.12 10.49 6.64
N GLU A 162 26.62 10.75 7.85
CA GLU A 162 27.43 10.98 9.06
C GLU A 162 26.83 10.35 10.34
N LEU A 163 25.92 9.38 10.24
CA LEU A 163 25.42 8.73 11.47
C LEU A 163 26.43 7.69 11.94
N PHE A 164 26.81 7.88 13.19
CA PHE A 164 27.61 7.00 14.03
C PHE A 164 27.19 5.53 13.88
N ASN A 165 27.79 4.83 12.91
CA ASN A 165 27.59 3.39 12.77
C ASN A 165 28.32 2.66 13.91
N LEU A 166 27.92 1.41 14.19
CA LEU A 166 28.50 0.65 15.30
C LEU A 166 30.02 0.50 15.17
N GLU A 167 30.54 0.40 13.94
CA GLU A 167 31.98 0.33 13.66
C GLU A 167 32.70 1.62 14.08
N SER A 168 32.14 2.78 13.71
CA SER A 168 32.66 4.11 14.04
C SER A 168 32.66 4.35 15.54
N ARG A 169 31.68 3.81 16.27
CA ARG A 169 31.68 3.84 17.73
C ARG A 169 32.86 3.07 18.30
N VAL A 170 33.13 1.86 17.81
CA VAL A 170 34.26 1.04 18.26
C VAL A 170 35.60 1.73 17.95
N GLU A 171 35.72 2.37 16.79
CA GLU A 171 36.92 3.13 16.41
C GLU A 171 37.13 4.35 17.31
N ILE A 172 36.07 5.12 17.61
CA ILE A 172 36.11 6.27 18.51
C ILE A 172 36.44 5.83 19.94
N GLU A 173 35.81 4.77 20.45
CA GLU A 173 36.08 4.22 21.79
C GLU A 173 37.54 3.76 21.91
N LYS A 174 38.08 3.11 20.86
CA LYS A 174 39.49 2.71 20.78
C LYS A 174 40.42 3.94 20.80
N SER A 175 40.11 4.98 20.02
CA SER A 175 40.89 6.22 19.97
C SER A 175 40.90 6.95 21.32
N ILE A 176 39.75 7.02 21.98
CA ILE A 176 39.62 7.61 23.33
C ILE A 176 40.51 6.85 24.32
N LYS A 177 40.44 5.52 24.33
CA LYS A 177 41.27 4.69 25.21
C LYS A 177 42.77 4.92 24.98
N GLN A 178 43.19 5.02 23.71
CA GLN A 178 44.58 5.33 23.38
C GLN A 178 45.02 6.70 23.90
N MET A 179 44.16 7.72 23.79
CA MET A 179 44.45 9.04 24.36
C MET A 179 44.55 9.01 25.89
N GLU A 180 43.68 8.28 26.57
CA GLU A 180 43.72 8.11 28.04
C GLU A 180 45.05 7.48 28.50
N GLU A 181 45.52 6.46 27.78
CA GLU A 181 46.82 5.81 28.04
C GLU A 181 47.98 6.81 27.87
N VAL A 182 47.95 7.61 26.80
CA VAL A 182 48.98 8.64 26.54
C VAL A 182 48.95 9.73 27.61
N LEU A 183 47.77 10.23 28.00
CA LEU A 183 47.62 11.25 29.03
C LEU A 183 48.13 10.75 30.39
N THR A 184 47.83 9.49 30.74
CA THR A 184 48.31 8.87 31.98
C THR A 184 49.84 8.76 31.99
N ALA A 185 50.44 8.37 30.86
CA ALA A 185 51.89 8.29 30.72
C ALA A 185 52.57 9.67 30.84
N LEU A 186 51.98 10.71 30.24
CA LEU A 186 52.46 12.09 30.36
C LEU A 186 52.35 12.62 31.79
N GLN A 187 51.22 12.35 32.47
CA GLN A 187 51.03 12.74 33.86
C GLN A 187 52.09 12.10 34.79
N LYS A 188 52.42 10.83 34.57
CA LYS A 188 53.49 10.16 35.32
C LYS A 188 54.85 10.82 35.11
N LYS A 189 55.21 11.12 33.86
CA LYS A 189 56.47 11.80 33.53
C LYS A 189 56.56 13.20 34.14
N LEU A 190 55.47 13.97 34.11
CA LEU A 190 55.41 15.29 34.74
C LEU A 190 55.64 15.19 36.25
N ARG A 191 55.00 14.23 36.93
CA ARG A 191 55.21 14.00 38.37
C ARG A 191 56.66 13.64 38.70
N GLU A 192 57.30 12.81 37.87
CA GLU A 192 58.73 12.48 38.05
C GLU A 192 59.62 13.73 37.89
N VAL A 193 59.35 14.58 36.91
CA VAL A 193 60.08 15.85 36.70
C VAL A 193 59.89 16.82 37.86
N GLU A 194 58.65 16.99 38.34
CA GLU A 194 58.33 17.81 39.52
C GLU A 194 59.05 17.31 40.79
N SER A 195 59.11 15.98 40.99
CA SER A 195 59.83 15.39 42.12
C SER A 195 61.34 15.66 42.06
N LYS A 196 61.96 15.59 40.87
CA LYS A 196 63.38 15.90 40.69
C LYS A 196 63.68 17.39 40.88
N LEU A 197 62.80 18.26 40.40
CA LEU A 197 62.91 19.71 40.59
C LEU A 197 62.81 20.10 42.07
N SER A 198 61.86 19.51 42.80
CA SER A 198 61.69 19.79 44.24
C SER A 198 62.82 19.25 45.12
N LEU A 199 63.53 18.22 44.68
CA LEU A 199 64.76 17.75 45.33
C LEU A 199 65.96 18.65 45.02
N ALA A 200 66.10 19.09 43.77
CA ALA A 200 67.18 19.99 43.36
C ALA A 200 67.11 21.35 44.07
N SER A 201 65.91 21.90 44.26
CA SER A 201 65.71 23.18 44.95
C SER A 201 65.99 23.15 46.46
N ARG A 202 66.01 21.96 47.09
CA ARG A 202 66.37 21.80 48.51
C ARG A 202 67.86 21.60 48.75
N GLY A 203 68.61 21.27 47.70
CA GLY A 203 70.07 21.09 47.75
C GLY A 203 70.88 22.35 47.43
N SER A 204 70.20 23.49 47.22
CA SER A 204 70.82 24.81 46.99
C SER A 204 70.72 25.65 48.26
#